data_AF-A0A355UHQ0-F1
#
_entry.id   AF-A0A355UHQ0-F1
#
_cell.length_a   1.000
_cell.length_b   1.000
_cell.length_c   1.000
_cell.angle_alpha   90.00
_cell.angle_beta   90.00
_cell.angle_gamma   90.00
#
_symmetry.space_group_name_H-M   'P 1'
#
loop_
_entity.id
_entity.type
_entity.pdbx_description
1 polymer ?
#
loop_
_entity_poly.entity_id
_entity_poly.type
_entity_poly.pdbx_seq_one_letter_code
_entity_poly.pdbx_strand_id
1 'polypeptide(L)'
;MECIYCGFSLPSNANFCPKCFKQVICLSCKELLFKDSQICISCGEPIKNRPKVSDNSINNIHYSETENSREFTASFTDTVAGNVVETLAQLLPLKPNKAIDLQSKDKDDVFIEDALVIDQNSNETLKVENEYAERQEEKVDVKTKVEESPNKDLEILEKIFKEKDGSVRIYDTRIKAKNKGDFVARITLLFLYLNKIKGAEEIKREKLNDFLKSEDLYDGNFRNWLSNNVKFISIDSDLISLRPE
;
A
#
# COMPACT_ATOMS: atom_id res chain seq x y z
N MET A 1 32.94 7.37 -11.71
CA MET A 1 33.13 6.19 -10.82
C MET A 1 31.85 5.39 -10.81
N GLU A 2 31.87 4.09 -10.52
CA GLU A 2 30.63 3.30 -10.45
C GLU A 2 30.13 3.16 -9.01
N CYS A 3 28.81 3.09 -8.85
CA CYS A 3 28.21 2.79 -7.56
C CYS A 3 28.52 1.35 -7.15
N ILE A 4 29.21 1.19 -6.02
CA ILE A 4 29.57 -0.11 -5.41
C ILE A 4 28.37 -1.02 -5.07
N TYR A 5 27.14 -0.49 -5.10
CA TYR A 5 25.92 -1.24 -4.77
C TYR A 5 25.09 -1.63 -5.99
N CYS A 6 25.00 -0.77 -7.01
CA CYS A 6 24.09 -0.97 -8.15
C CYS A 6 24.72 -0.75 -9.53
N GLY A 7 26.03 -0.50 -9.59
CA GLY A 7 26.79 -0.34 -10.84
C GLY A 7 26.48 0.94 -11.62
N PHE A 8 25.62 1.83 -11.12
CA PHE A 8 25.29 3.08 -11.81
C PHE A 8 26.52 4.00 -11.93
N SER A 9 26.74 4.59 -13.10
CA SER A 9 27.83 5.54 -13.32
C SER A 9 27.56 6.86 -12.60
N LEU A 10 28.49 7.25 -11.72
CA LEU A 10 28.42 8.42 -10.88
C LEU A 10 29.49 9.44 -11.27
N PRO A 11 29.18 10.74 -11.18
CA PRO A 11 30.19 11.79 -11.29
C PRO A 11 31.19 11.68 -10.14
N SER A 12 32.41 12.17 -10.35
CA SER A 12 33.53 12.04 -9.40
C SER A 12 33.30 12.70 -8.03
N ASN A 13 32.35 13.63 -7.94
CA ASN A 13 31.98 14.35 -6.73
C ASN A 13 30.72 13.80 -6.03
N ALA A 14 30.16 12.67 -6.49
CA ALA A 14 28.94 12.12 -5.92
C ALA A 14 29.17 11.49 -4.54
N ASN A 15 28.55 12.05 -3.50
CA ASN A 15 28.55 11.43 -2.16
C ASN A 15 27.51 10.30 -2.04
N PHE A 16 26.43 10.38 -2.83
CA PHE A 16 25.30 9.45 -2.82
C PHE A 16 24.97 9.00 -4.24
N CYS A 17 24.46 7.78 -4.36
CA CYS A 17 23.94 7.27 -5.63
C CYS A 17 22.49 7.73 -5.83
N PRO A 18 22.14 8.38 -6.95
CA PRO A 18 20.76 8.80 -7.23
C PRO A 18 19.83 7.62 -7.57
N LYS A 19 20.37 6.46 -7.99
CA LYS A 19 19.59 5.28 -8.35
C LYS A 19 19.19 4.42 -7.16
N CYS A 20 20.13 4.18 -6.24
CA CYS A 20 19.88 3.32 -5.07
C CYS A 20 19.83 4.07 -3.73
N PHE A 21 20.00 5.40 -3.75
CA PHE A 21 19.95 6.29 -2.59
C PHE A 21 20.99 5.98 -1.48
N LYS A 22 21.95 5.08 -1.74
CA LYS A 22 23.02 4.72 -0.80
C LYS A 22 24.21 5.69 -0.87
N GLN A 23 24.85 5.89 0.27
CA GLN A 23 26.10 6.65 0.39
C GLN A 23 27.27 5.85 -0.19
N VAL A 24 28.03 6.46 -1.09
CA VAL A 24 29.19 5.83 -1.76
C VAL A 24 30.54 6.38 -1.28
N ILE A 25 30.55 7.57 -0.71
CA ILE A 25 31.76 8.25 -0.20
C ILE A 25 31.57 8.61 1.28
N CYS A 26 32.61 8.48 2.09
CA CYS A 26 32.60 8.90 3.50
C CYS A 26 32.41 10.41 3.60
N LEU A 27 31.42 10.87 4.39
CA LEU A 27 31.16 12.30 4.54
C LEU A 27 32.27 13.04 5.29
N SER A 28 33.00 12.34 6.17
CA SER A 28 34.09 12.89 6.97
C SER A 28 35.40 13.00 6.20
N CYS A 29 35.91 11.89 5.64
CA CYS A 29 37.24 11.86 5.00
C CYS A 29 37.23 11.84 3.47
N LYS A 30 36.05 11.84 2.83
CA LYS A 30 35.87 11.81 1.37
C LYS A 30 36.44 10.58 0.64
N GLU A 31 36.83 9.54 1.38
CA GLU A 31 37.24 8.26 0.80
C GLU A 31 36.07 7.41 0.34
N LEU A 32 36.34 6.55 -0.65
CA LEU A 32 35.36 5.59 -1.16
C LEU A 32 34.96 4.61 -0.05
N LEU A 33 33.67 4.39 0.14
CA LEU A 33 33.19 3.42 1.10
C LEU A 33 33.38 2.00 0.57
N PHE A 34 33.71 1.09 1.48
CA PHE A 34 33.72 -0.34 1.17
C PHE A 34 32.28 -0.89 1.22
N LYS A 35 31.96 -1.79 0.29
CA LYS A 35 30.61 -2.36 0.16
C LYS A 35 30.19 -3.01 1.49
N ASP A 36 29.01 -2.62 1.97
CA ASP A 36 28.36 -3.14 3.19
C ASP A 36 29.16 -2.94 4.51
N SER A 37 30.19 -2.10 4.52
CA SER A 37 30.90 -1.73 5.75
C SER A 37 30.01 -0.90 6.67
N GLN A 38 30.17 -1.10 7.99
CA GLN A 38 29.45 -0.32 9.01
C GLN A 38 30.18 0.99 9.37
N ILE A 39 31.49 1.03 9.13
CA ILE A 39 32.37 2.16 9.39
C ILE A 39 33.18 2.48 8.14
N CYS A 40 33.63 3.72 8.01
CA CYS A 40 34.65 4.05 7.01
C CYS A 40 35.96 3.36 7.39
N ILE A 41 36.50 2.51 6.49
CA ILE A 41 37.76 1.80 6.74
C ILE A 41 38.95 2.76 6.88
N SER A 42 38.86 3.96 6.28
CA SER A 42 39.95 4.95 6.28
C SER A 42 39.96 5.85 7.51
N CYS A 43 38.79 6.20 8.08
CA CYS A 43 38.71 7.16 9.19
C CYS A 43 37.91 6.70 10.40
N GLY A 44 37.35 5.49 10.39
CA GLY A 44 36.59 4.92 11.50
C GLY A 44 35.19 5.51 11.71
N GLU A 45 34.77 6.51 10.94
CA GLU A 45 33.45 7.14 11.10
C GLU A 45 32.32 6.15 10.79
N PRO A 46 31.29 6.03 11.66
CA PRO A 46 30.11 5.22 11.39
C PRO A 46 29.29 5.76 10.21
N ILE A 47 28.85 4.86 9.32
CA ILE A 47 28.07 5.22 8.14
C ILE A 47 26.61 5.40 8.53
N LYS A 48 26.13 6.65 8.55
CA LYS A 48 24.81 7.05 9.10
C LYS A 48 23.59 6.51 8.32
N ASN A 49 23.78 6.06 7.08
CA ASN A 49 22.70 5.67 6.17
C ASN A 49 22.76 4.19 5.75
N ARG A 50 22.96 3.26 6.69
CA ARG A 50 22.49 1.89 6.44
C ARG A 50 20.96 1.92 6.54
N PRO A 51 20.18 1.35 5.59
CA PRO A 51 18.87 0.86 5.97
C PRO A 51 19.13 -0.08 7.14
N LYS A 52 18.61 0.25 8.33
CA LYS A 52 18.62 -0.71 9.43
C LYS A 52 17.97 -1.96 8.86
N VAL A 53 18.76 -3.00 8.60
CA VAL A 53 18.24 -4.36 8.64
C VAL A 53 17.90 -4.49 10.10
N SER A 54 16.67 -4.13 10.41
CA SER A 54 16.19 -4.16 11.77
C SER A 54 16.10 -5.63 12.12
N ASP A 55 17.04 -6.09 12.94
CA ASP A 55 16.84 -7.22 13.84
C ASP A 55 15.71 -6.94 14.86
N ASN A 56 15.01 -5.82 14.76
CA ASN A 56 13.72 -5.66 15.41
C ASN A 56 12.74 -6.55 14.67
N SER A 57 12.37 -7.67 15.30
CA SER A 57 11.12 -8.37 15.02
C SER A 57 10.00 -7.34 14.85
N ILE A 58 9.62 -7.07 13.60
CA ILE A 58 8.61 -6.08 13.23
C ILE A 58 7.22 -6.61 13.59
N ASN A 59 7.10 -7.94 13.67
CA ASN A 59 5.84 -8.62 13.78
C ASN A 59 5.78 -9.36 15.12
N ASN A 60 4.87 -8.92 15.97
CA ASN A 60 4.55 -9.57 17.24
C ASN A 60 3.13 -10.12 17.15
N ILE A 61 2.96 -11.40 17.41
CA ILE A 61 1.65 -12.04 17.58
C ILE A 61 1.46 -12.25 19.06
N HIS A 62 0.37 -11.72 19.60
CA HIS A 62 -0.09 -11.96 20.97
C HIS A 62 -1.42 -12.70 20.94
N TYR A 63 -1.60 -13.64 21.85
CA TYR A 63 -2.76 -14.51 21.98
C TYR A 63 -3.07 -14.69 23.45
N SER A 64 -4.33 -14.85 23.84
CA SER A 64 -4.76 -15.14 25.21
C SER A 64 -6.06 -16.01 25.28
N GLU A 65 -6.05 -17.28 25.75
CA GLU A 65 -7.23 -18.20 26.02
C GLU A 65 -7.25 -19.29 27.20
N THR A 66 -7.95 -19.24 28.32
CA THR A 66 -8.03 -20.33 29.36
C THR A 66 -9.37 -21.01 29.09
N GLU A 67 -9.93 -21.75 30.05
CA GLU A 67 -11.39 -21.77 30.17
C GLU A 67 -11.95 -20.32 30.13
N ASN A 68 -11.13 -19.32 30.53
CA ASN A 68 -11.28 -17.85 30.46
C ASN A 68 -10.00 -16.92 30.09
N SER A 69 -8.72 -17.35 29.90
CA SER A 69 -7.35 -16.74 29.51
C SER A 69 -5.97 -17.62 29.37
N ARG A 70 -5.29 -17.86 28.22
CA ARG A 70 -4.05 -18.67 27.84
C ARG A 70 -3.18 -17.75 26.99
N GLU A 71 -2.16 -17.16 27.56
CA GLU A 71 -1.38 -16.17 26.84
C GLU A 71 -0.24 -16.78 26.01
N PHE A 72 -0.09 -16.42 24.72
CA PHE A 72 1.15 -16.61 23.95
C PHE A 72 1.59 -15.29 23.31
N THR A 73 2.89 -15.04 23.28
CA THR A 73 3.50 -13.95 22.50
C THR A 73 4.63 -14.51 21.64
N ALA A 74 4.61 -14.24 20.34
CA ALA A 74 5.62 -14.67 19.38
C ALA A 74 6.11 -13.46 18.58
N SER A 75 7.43 -13.33 18.43
CA SER A 75 8.07 -12.22 17.72
C SER A 75 8.90 -12.78 16.57
N PHE A 76 8.74 -12.24 15.37
CA PHE A 76 9.46 -12.70 14.18
C PHE A 76 9.80 -11.56 13.22
N THR A 77 10.76 -11.82 12.34
CA THR A 77 11.22 -10.92 11.29
C THR A 77 10.38 -11.09 10.02
N ASP A 78 10.46 -10.12 9.10
CA ASP A 78 9.72 -10.15 7.81
C ASP A 78 10.02 -11.38 6.94
N THR A 79 11.14 -12.06 7.21
CA THR A 79 11.58 -13.26 6.48
C THR A 79 10.97 -14.58 6.97
N VAL A 80 10.36 -14.62 8.16
CA VAL A 80 9.99 -15.89 8.84
C VAL A 80 8.48 -16.13 8.89
N ALA A 81 7.66 -15.12 8.55
CA ALA A 81 6.21 -15.16 8.70
C ALA A 81 5.50 -16.35 8.00
N GLY A 82 6.03 -16.83 6.87
CA GLY A 82 5.43 -17.93 6.09
C GLY A 82 5.43 -19.29 6.81
N ASN A 83 6.46 -19.58 7.62
CA ASN A 83 6.61 -20.89 8.28
C ASN A 83 5.99 -20.93 9.69
N VAL A 84 5.64 -19.78 10.26
CA VAL A 84 5.13 -19.69 11.65
C VAL A 84 3.64 -20.06 11.69
N VAL A 85 2.92 -19.92 10.58
CA VAL A 85 1.47 -20.17 10.49
C VAL A 85 1.11 -21.61 10.81
N GLU A 86 1.82 -22.59 10.24
CA GLU A 86 1.56 -24.03 10.51
C GLU A 86 1.77 -24.39 11.98
N THR A 87 2.74 -23.75 12.62
CA THR A 87 3.07 -23.98 14.03
C THR A 87 2.03 -23.33 14.96
N LEU A 88 1.54 -22.14 14.60
CA LEU A 88 0.51 -21.43 15.36
C LEU A 88 -0.88 -22.02 15.18
N ALA A 89 -1.20 -22.58 14.01
CA ALA A 89 -2.49 -23.23 13.76
C ALA A 89 -2.75 -24.41 14.73
N GLN A 90 -1.70 -25.07 15.20
CA GLN A 90 -1.79 -26.16 16.17
C GLN A 90 -2.10 -25.70 17.60
N LEU A 91 -1.85 -24.42 17.93
CA LEU A 91 -2.07 -23.85 19.26
C LEU A 91 -3.50 -23.32 19.47
N LEU A 92 -4.27 -23.15 18.39
CA LEU A 92 -5.65 -22.69 18.44
C LEU A 92 -6.60 -23.89 18.66
N PRO A 93 -7.53 -23.84 19.64
CA PRO A 93 -8.53 -24.90 19.78
C PRO A 93 -9.57 -24.74 18.67
N LEU A 94 -9.32 -25.42 17.55
CA LEU A 94 -10.35 -25.66 16.56
C LEU A 94 -11.42 -26.54 17.21
N LYS A 95 -12.65 -26.00 17.38
CA LYS A 95 -13.82 -26.83 17.67
C LYS A 95 -13.85 -27.95 16.61
N PRO A 96 -13.97 -29.24 17.01
CA PRO A 96 -13.93 -30.33 16.06
C PRO A 96 -15.28 -30.40 15.34
N ASN A 97 -15.45 -29.61 14.29
CA ASN A 97 -16.47 -29.86 13.28
C ASN A 97 -15.79 -29.81 11.92
N LYS A 98 -15.55 -31.02 11.41
CA LYS A 98 -14.68 -31.42 10.29
C LYS A 98 -13.22 -31.59 10.70
N ALA A 99 -12.89 -32.85 10.96
CA ALA A 99 -11.53 -33.34 10.93
C ALA A 99 -10.84 -32.82 9.66
N ILE A 100 -9.80 -32.01 9.84
CA ILE A 100 -8.76 -31.90 8.83
C ILE A 100 -8.01 -33.22 8.93
N ASP A 101 -8.42 -34.17 8.09
CA ASP A 101 -7.70 -35.43 7.91
C ASP A 101 -6.38 -35.11 7.19
N LEU A 102 -5.32 -34.96 7.98
CA LEU A 102 -3.95 -34.91 7.49
C LEU A 102 -3.30 -36.27 7.78
N GLN A 103 -3.74 -37.29 7.05
CA GLN A 103 -2.92 -38.48 6.79
C GLN A 103 -2.65 -38.61 5.29
N SER A 104 -1.49 -38.07 4.92
CA SER A 104 -0.55 -38.43 3.87
C SER A 104 -0.95 -39.42 2.74
N LYS A 105 -0.55 -38.99 1.53
CA LYS A 105 -0.47 -39.65 0.19
C LYS A 105 -1.74 -39.45 -0.64
N ASP A 106 -1.73 -38.79 -1.80
CA ASP A 106 -0.70 -38.60 -2.81
C ASP A 106 -0.76 -37.19 -3.41
N LYS A 107 0.31 -36.86 -4.13
CA LYS A 107 0.59 -35.63 -4.88
C LYS A 107 -0.65 -35.06 -5.59
N ASP A 108 -1.06 -33.86 -5.20
CA ASP A 108 -1.64 -32.85 -6.09
C ASP A 108 -1.44 -31.47 -5.45
N ASP A 109 -0.79 -30.58 -6.20
CA ASP A 109 -0.39 -29.25 -5.78
C ASP A 109 -1.60 -28.37 -5.46
N VAL A 110 -1.75 -27.95 -4.20
CA VAL A 110 -2.60 -26.81 -3.85
C VAL A 110 -1.77 -25.54 -4.06
N PHE A 111 -1.86 -24.99 -5.27
CA PHE A 111 -1.28 -23.71 -5.62
C PHE A 111 -1.96 -22.57 -4.86
N ILE A 112 -1.18 -21.88 -4.05
CA ILE A 112 -1.42 -20.53 -3.58
C ILE A 112 -1.08 -19.61 -4.77
N GLU A 113 -2.07 -18.96 -5.36
CA GLU A 113 -1.84 -18.01 -6.47
C GLU A 113 -1.25 -16.70 -5.94
N ASP A 114 0.04 -16.51 -6.20
CA ASP A 114 0.63 -15.20 -6.51
C ASP A 114 1.92 -15.42 -7.33
N ALA A 115 1.80 -15.28 -8.66
CA ALA A 115 2.79 -14.63 -9.55
C ALA A 115 2.45 -14.91 -11.02
N LEU A 116 2.23 -13.82 -11.76
CA LEU A 116 2.09 -13.76 -13.21
C LEU A 116 3.26 -14.46 -13.94
N VAL A 117 2.95 -15.43 -14.80
CA VAL A 117 3.79 -15.83 -15.93
C VAL A 117 3.02 -15.50 -17.20
N ILE A 118 3.43 -14.44 -17.89
CA ILE A 118 2.94 -14.09 -19.23
C ILE A 118 3.78 -14.90 -20.21
N ASP A 119 3.13 -15.84 -20.89
CA ASP A 119 3.71 -16.59 -21.99
C ASP A 119 3.84 -15.70 -23.24
N GLN A 120 5.02 -15.69 -23.83
CA GLN A 120 5.35 -15.00 -25.07
C GLN A 120 5.24 -15.99 -26.22
N ASN A 121 4.35 -15.72 -27.18
CA ASN A 121 4.49 -16.08 -28.60
C ASN A 121 3.31 -15.45 -29.37
N SER A 122 3.54 -14.33 -30.05
CA SER A 122 4.07 -14.21 -31.43
C SER A 122 2.97 -14.41 -32.49
N ASN A 123 2.63 -13.30 -33.17
CA ASN A 123 2.49 -13.12 -34.62
C ASN A 123 1.62 -11.88 -34.86
N GLU A 124 2.20 -10.75 -35.29
CA GLU A 124 2.35 -10.35 -36.71
C GLU A 124 1.00 -9.95 -37.35
N THR A 125 0.75 -8.85 -38.08
CA THR A 125 1.52 -7.68 -38.56
C THR A 125 0.50 -6.64 -39.12
N LEU A 126 0.97 -5.42 -39.43
CA LEU A 126 0.49 -4.43 -40.43
C LEU A 126 -0.40 -3.30 -39.89
N LYS A 127 0.12 -2.08 -39.65
CA LYS A 127 0.47 -0.99 -40.60
C LYS A 127 -0.63 -0.70 -41.63
N VAL A 128 -1.29 0.46 -41.51
CA VAL A 128 -1.48 1.45 -42.60
C VAL A 128 -1.71 2.83 -41.96
N GLU A 129 -0.85 3.78 -42.30
CA GLU A 129 -1.02 5.24 -42.12
C GLU A 129 -2.06 5.77 -43.12
N ASN A 130 -2.81 6.82 -42.76
CA ASN A 130 -3.20 7.86 -43.72
C ASN A 130 -3.59 9.16 -43.01
N GLU A 131 -3.03 10.25 -43.52
CA GLU A 131 -3.16 11.64 -43.09
C GLU A 131 -4.36 12.38 -43.74
N TYR A 132 -4.62 13.57 -43.17
CA TYR A 132 -5.32 14.77 -43.67
C TYR A 132 -6.88 14.80 -43.74
N ALA A 133 -7.49 15.68 -42.93
CA ALA A 133 -7.91 17.04 -43.32
C ALA A 133 -9.15 17.55 -42.56
N GLU A 134 -9.15 18.86 -42.28
CA GLU A 134 -10.07 19.67 -41.47
C GLU A 134 -11.50 19.85 -42.04
N ARG A 135 -12.50 20.01 -41.15
CA ARG A 135 -13.44 21.16 -41.12
C ARG A 135 -14.43 21.14 -39.93
N GLN A 136 -14.70 22.34 -39.41
CA GLN A 136 -15.73 22.77 -38.42
C GLN A 136 -17.17 22.52 -38.98
N GLU A 137 -18.30 22.41 -38.27
CA GLU A 137 -18.88 23.19 -37.15
C GLU A 137 -20.21 22.50 -36.64
N GLU A 138 -20.56 22.73 -35.36
CA GLU A 138 -21.81 22.55 -34.56
C GLU A 138 -23.05 21.72 -35.00
N LYS A 139 -23.55 20.82 -34.11
CA LYS A 139 -24.76 21.00 -33.23
C LYS A 139 -25.25 19.68 -32.56
N VAL A 140 -25.33 19.76 -31.22
CA VAL A 140 -26.38 19.30 -30.27
C VAL A 140 -27.01 17.89 -30.36
N ASP A 141 -27.06 17.29 -29.15
CA ASP A 141 -27.85 16.15 -28.66
C ASP A 141 -27.45 14.75 -29.13
N VAL A 142 -26.96 13.95 -28.16
CA VAL A 142 -27.55 12.67 -27.73
C VAL A 142 -26.53 11.90 -26.88
N LYS A 143 -26.93 11.63 -25.63
CA LYS A 143 -26.53 10.49 -24.78
C LYS A 143 -25.07 10.05 -24.87
N THR A 144 -24.24 10.65 -24.01
CA THR A 144 -22.95 10.06 -23.66
C THR A 144 -23.21 8.76 -22.88
N LYS A 145 -23.22 7.63 -23.59
CA LYS A 145 -22.70 6.38 -23.03
C LYS A 145 -21.27 6.69 -22.63
N VAL A 146 -21.03 6.80 -21.32
CA VAL A 146 -19.68 6.78 -20.78
C VAL A 146 -19.20 5.35 -21.01
N GLU A 147 -18.35 5.17 -22.02
CA GLU A 147 -17.57 3.96 -22.17
C GLU A 147 -16.63 3.90 -20.97
N GLU A 148 -17.01 3.11 -19.98
CA GLU A 148 -16.18 2.76 -18.83
C GLU A 148 -15.00 1.95 -19.34
N SER A 149 -13.92 2.65 -19.68
CA SER A 149 -12.59 2.11 -19.46
C SER A 149 -12.54 1.65 -17.99
N PRO A 150 -12.11 0.40 -17.68
CA PRO A 150 -12.03 -0.06 -16.30
C PRO A 150 -11.20 0.95 -15.52
N ASN A 151 -11.85 1.66 -14.60
CA ASN A 151 -11.18 2.66 -13.80
C ASN A 151 -10.25 1.89 -12.86
N LYS A 152 -8.98 1.77 -13.24
CA LYS A 152 -7.94 1.04 -12.50
C LYS A 152 -7.88 1.46 -11.03
N ASP A 153 -8.24 2.71 -10.73
CA ASP A 153 -8.30 3.21 -9.35
C ASP A 153 -9.50 2.64 -8.58
N LEU A 154 -10.63 2.39 -9.23
CA LEU A 154 -11.77 1.71 -8.62
C LEU A 154 -11.38 0.30 -8.18
N GLU A 155 -10.70 -0.47 -9.05
CA GLU A 155 -10.23 -1.82 -8.71
C GLU A 155 -9.26 -1.81 -7.52
N ILE A 156 -8.42 -0.78 -7.40
CA ILE A 156 -7.50 -0.61 -6.26
C ILE A 156 -8.28 -0.22 -4.99
N LEU A 157 -9.24 0.70 -5.10
CA LEU A 157 -10.04 1.15 -3.97
C LEU A 157 -10.97 0.06 -3.44
N GLU A 158 -11.46 -0.84 -4.27
CA GLU A 158 -12.27 -2.00 -3.86
C GLU A 158 -11.46 -3.05 -3.08
N LYS A 159 -10.12 -3.02 -3.19
CA LYS A 159 -9.25 -3.81 -2.30
C LYS A 159 -9.15 -3.20 -0.91
N ILE A 160 -9.25 -1.87 -0.81
CA ILE A 160 -9.17 -1.11 0.45
C ILE A 160 -10.52 -1.06 1.14
N PHE A 161 -11.59 -0.82 0.38
CA PHE A 161 -12.95 -0.64 0.85
C PHE A 161 -13.85 -1.74 0.35
N LYS A 162 -14.67 -2.31 1.23
CA LYS A 162 -15.75 -3.22 0.83
C LYS A 162 -17.08 -2.68 1.30
N GLU A 163 -18.07 -2.79 0.42
CA GLU A 163 -19.46 -2.55 0.79
C GLU A 163 -20.04 -3.82 1.41
N LYS A 164 -20.62 -3.66 2.60
CA LYS A 164 -21.39 -4.70 3.28
C LYS A 164 -22.65 -4.06 3.84
N ASP A 165 -23.81 -4.60 3.47
CA ASP A 165 -25.12 -4.17 3.96
C ASP A 165 -25.39 -2.66 3.74
N GLY A 166 -24.90 -2.10 2.63
CA GLY A 166 -25.03 -0.67 2.32
C GLY A 166 -24.06 0.25 3.08
N SER A 167 -23.18 -0.31 3.91
CA SER A 167 -22.11 0.41 4.61
C SER A 167 -20.74 0.10 4.00
N VAL A 168 -19.94 1.13 3.75
CA VAL A 168 -18.55 0.98 3.30
C VAL A 168 -17.70 0.73 4.54
N ARG A 169 -16.82 -0.27 4.50
CA ARG A 169 -15.86 -0.58 5.57
C ARG A 169 -14.44 -0.68 5.05
N ILE A 170 -13.48 -0.49 5.94
CA ILE A 170 -12.06 -0.70 5.65
C ILE A 170 -11.78 -2.20 5.68
N TYR A 171 -11.41 -2.77 4.54
CA TYR A 171 -11.05 -4.19 4.41
C TYR A 171 -9.53 -4.40 4.48
N ASP A 172 -8.75 -3.56 3.78
CA ASP A 172 -7.30 -3.58 3.89
C ASP A 172 -6.80 -2.44 4.79
N THR A 173 -6.33 -2.80 5.98
CA THR A 173 -5.81 -1.87 6.98
C THR A 173 -4.32 -1.55 6.80
N ARG A 174 -3.64 -2.15 5.80
CA ARG A 174 -2.19 -1.98 5.56
C ARG A 174 -1.83 -0.67 4.86
N ILE A 175 -2.65 0.36 5.04
CA ILE A 175 -2.36 1.70 4.52
C ILE A 175 -1.20 2.28 5.33
N LYS A 176 -0.09 2.52 4.65
CA LYS A 176 1.11 3.12 5.25
C LYS A 176 0.79 4.47 5.86
N ALA A 177 0.92 4.57 7.18
CA ALA A 177 0.71 5.80 7.93
C ALA A 177 1.76 5.94 9.04
N LYS A 178 2.11 7.17 9.39
CA LYS A 178 3.08 7.47 10.46
C LYS A 178 2.48 7.34 11.86
N ASN A 179 1.19 7.61 11.99
CA ASN A 179 0.42 7.58 13.24
C ASN A 179 -1.08 7.49 12.91
N LYS A 180 -1.93 7.36 13.94
CA LYS A 180 -3.39 7.31 13.79
C LYS A 180 -3.95 8.51 13.02
N GLY A 181 -3.47 9.72 13.29
CA GLY A 181 -3.94 10.93 12.59
C GLY A 181 -3.66 10.92 11.08
N ASP A 182 -2.44 10.52 10.68
CA ASP A 182 -2.05 10.35 9.27
C ASP A 182 -2.87 9.24 8.60
N PHE A 183 -3.16 8.16 9.33
CA PHE A 183 -4.03 7.09 8.83
C PHE A 183 -5.45 7.59 8.55
N VAL A 184 -6.06 8.30 9.51
CA VAL A 184 -7.42 8.85 9.36
C VAL A 184 -7.49 9.88 8.23
N ALA A 185 -6.46 10.73 8.10
CA ALA A 185 -6.35 11.67 6.99
C ALA A 185 -6.36 10.95 5.63
N ARG A 186 -5.52 9.92 5.46
CA ARG A 186 -5.42 9.13 4.22
C ARG A 186 -6.73 8.41 3.90
N ILE A 187 -7.31 7.74 4.89
CA ILE A 187 -8.60 7.05 4.74
C ILE A 187 -9.70 8.02 4.33
N THR A 188 -9.74 9.22 4.93
CA THR A 188 -10.72 10.25 4.58
C THR A 188 -10.59 10.65 3.11
N LEU A 189 -9.38 10.94 2.64
CA LEU A 189 -9.15 11.33 1.25
C LEU A 189 -9.50 10.20 0.26
N LEU A 190 -9.11 8.96 0.57
CA LEU A 190 -9.42 7.80 -0.26
C LEU A 190 -10.93 7.50 -0.28
N PHE A 191 -11.63 7.68 0.84
CA PHE A 191 -13.07 7.52 0.92
C PHE A 191 -13.80 8.56 0.06
N LEU A 192 -13.39 9.83 0.13
CA LEU A 192 -13.95 10.87 -0.74
C LEU A 192 -13.64 10.59 -2.22
N TYR A 193 -12.43 10.09 -2.53
CA TYR A 193 -12.05 9.72 -3.90
C TYR A 193 -12.88 8.56 -4.45
N LEU A 194 -13.15 7.54 -3.63
CA LEU A 194 -14.03 6.43 -3.98
C LEU A 194 -15.44 6.93 -4.34
N ASN A 195 -16.01 7.83 -3.55
CA ASN A 195 -17.33 8.39 -3.84
C ASN A 195 -17.32 9.21 -5.13
N LYS A 196 -16.26 9.96 -5.39
CA LYS A 196 -16.07 10.72 -6.64
C LYS A 196 -16.02 9.80 -7.86
N ILE A 197 -15.23 8.72 -7.80
CA ILE A 197 -15.16 7.73 -8.89
C ILE A 197 -16.51 7.05 -9.11
N LYS A 198 -17.30 6.84 -8.04
CA LYS A 198 -18.68 6.32 -8.11
C LYS A 198 -19.71 7.36 -8.59
N GLY A 199 -19.27 8.56 -9.00
CA GLY A 199 -20.12 9.60 -9.57
C GLY A 199 -20.73 10.57 -8.54
N ALA A 200 -20.35 10.49 -7.26
CA ALA A 200 -20.76 11.46 -6.25
C ALA A 200 -19.65 12.51 -6.05
N GLU A 201 -19.78 13.66 -6.73
CA GLU A 201 -18.84 14.78 -6.60
C GLU A 201 -18.76 15.31 -5.15
N GLU A 202 -19.88 15.29 -4.43
CA GLU A 202 -19.95 15.68 -3.03
C GLU A 202 -20.78 14.67 -2.23
N ILE A 203 -20.46 14.52 -0.95
CA ILE A 203 -21.20 13.66 -0.03
C ILE A 203 -21.63 14.42 1.21
N LYS A 204 -22.68 13.95 1.89
CA LYS A 204 -23.02 14.46 3.22
C LYS A 204 -21.89 14.15 4.20
N ARG A 205 -21.53 15.15 5.02
CA ARG A 205 -20.56 15.02 6.11
C ARG A 205 -20.98 13.95 7.11
N GLU A 206 -22.27 13.76 7.31
CA GLU A 206 -22.82 12.66 8.12
C GLU A 206 -22.35 11.29 7.61
N LYS A 207 -22.38 11.05 6.29
CA LYS A 207 -21.91 9.81 5.67
C LYS A 207 -20.44 9.52 6.00
N LEU A 208 -19.59 10.54 5.93
CA LEU A 208 -18.17 10.42 6.31
C LEU A 208 -18.02 10.16 7.82
N ASN A 209 -18.76 10.88 8.65
CA ASN A 209 -18.70 10.72 10.09
C ASN A 209 -19.13 9.31 10.52
N ASP A 210 -20.20 8.78 9.92
CA ASP A 210 -20.72 7.46 10.26
C ASP A 210 -19.78 6.34 9.80
N PHE A 211 -19.17 6.50 8.62
CA PHE A 211 -18.08 5.64 8.17
C PHE A 211 -16.94 5.62 9.20
N LEU A 212 -16.40 6.78 9.59
CA LEU A 212 -15.29 6.85 10.54
C LEU A 212 -15.66 6.37 11.95
N LYS A 213 -16.91 6.56 12.40
CA LYS A 213 -17.38 6.00 13.68
C LYS A 213 -17.43 4.48 13.65
N SER A 214 -17.85 3.89 12.53
CA SER A 214 -17.93 2.44 12.37
C SER A 214 -16.56 1.74 12.44
N GLU A 215 -15.49 2.50 12.20
CA GLU A 215 -14.10 2.05 12.21
C GLU A 215 -13.32 2.51 13.47
N ASP A 216 -13.97 3.14 14.47
CA ASP A 216 -13.32 3.74 15.65
C ASP A 216 -12.24 4.80 15.33
N LEU A 217 -12.45 5.52 14.24
CA LEU A 217 -11.55 6.55 13.71
C LEU A 217 -12.07 7.98 13.92
N TYR A 218 -13.32 8.13 14.37
CA TYR A 218 -13.93 9.44 14.59
C TYR A 218 -13.54 10.03 15.95
N ASP A 219 -12.61 10.98 15.97
CA ASP A 219 -12.16 11.64 17.20
C ASP A 219 -12.04 13.19 17.08
N GLY A 220 -11.63 13.84 18.17
CA GLY A 220 -11.41 15.29 18.20
C GLY A 220 -10.27 15.75 17.28
N ASN A 221 -9.22 14.93 17.13
CA ASN A 221 -8.06 15.24 16.30
C ASN A 221 -8.43 15.24 14.81
N PHE A 222 -9.25 14.27 14.39
CA PHE A 222 -9.83 14.20 13.05
C PHE A 222 -10.66 15.45 12.76
N ARG A 223 -11.55 15.85 13.67
CA ARG A 223 -12.39 17.05 13.47
C ARG A 223 -11.53 18.30 13.26
N ASN A 224 -10.47 18.45 14.05
CA ASN A 224 -9.51 19.54 13.92
C ASN A 224 -8.68 19.43 12.62
N TRP A 225 -8.28 18.23 12.22
CA TRP A 225 -7.61 18.01 10.94
C TRP A 225 -8.52 18.41 9.77
N LEU A 226 -9.79 17.99 9.81
CA LEU A 226 -10.77 18.25 8.76
C LEU A 226 -10.97 19.76 8.52
N SER A 227 -11.09 20.55 9.59
CA SER A 227 -11.26 22.01 9.49
C SER A 227 -10.00 22.74 9.01
N ASN A 228 -8.81 22.19 9.27
CA ASN A 228 -7.54 22.85 8.94
C ASN A 228 -6.97 22.45 7.57
N ASN A 229 -7.53 21.44 6.90
CA ASN A 229 -7.01 20.89 5.64
C ASN A 229 -7.84 21.31 4.41
N VAL A 230 -8.27 22.58 4.37
CA VAL A 230 -9.03 23.19 3.27
C VAL A 230 -8.32 23.20 1.91
N LYS A 231 -7.03 22.85 1.89
CA LYS A 231 -6.26 22.67 0.65
C LYS A 231 -6.72 21.43 -0.13
N PHE A 232 -7.15 20.37 0.58
CA PHE A 232 -7.53 19.09 -0.03
C PHE A 232 -9.05 18.88 -0.04
N ILE A 233 -9.76 19.55 0.86
CA ILE A 233 -11.17 19.29 1.16
C ILE A 233 -11.96 20.59 1.03
N SER A 234 -13.08 20.53 0.32
CA SER A 234 -14.11 21.57 0.35
C SER A 234 -15.20 21.16 1.35
N ILE A 235 -15.66 22.11 2.16
CA ILE A 235 -16.75 21.93 3.11
C ILE A 235 -17.74 23.05 2.87
N ASP A 236 -18.92 22.72 2.35
CA ASP A 236 -20.03 23.64 2.18
C ASP A 236 -21.22 23.17 3.02
N SER A 237 -21.51 23.87 4.11
CA SER A 237 -22.55 23.52 5.06
C SER A 237 -22.43 22.06 5.57
N ASP A 238 -23.24 21.15 5.05
CA ASP A 238 -23.32 19.73 5.37
C ASP A 238 -22.68 18.84 4.31
N LEU A 239 -22.19 19.41 3.21
CA LEU A 239 -21.51 18.71 2.13
C LEU A 239 -20.00 18.78 2.26
N ILE A 240 -19.35 17.70 1.84
CA ILE A 240 -17.91 17.55 1.80
C ILE A 240 -17.47 16.90 0.50
N SER A 241 -16.42 17.45 -0.11
CA SER A 241 -15.87 16.98 -1.38
C SER A 241 -14.34 17.13 -1.41
N LEU A 242 -13.70 16.41 -2.32
CA LEU A 242 -12.30 16.67 -2.65
C LEU A 242 -12.24 17.98 -3.45
N ARG A 243 -11.32 18.85 -3.08
CA ARG A 243 -11.14 20.11 -3.79
C ARG A 243 -10.67 19.83 -5.23
N PRO A 244 -11.34 20.36 -6.27
CA PRO A 244 -10.82 20.30 -7.64
C PRO A 244 -9.53 21.13 -7.73
N GLU A 245 -8.56 20.63 -8.50
CA GLU A 245 -7.31 21.35 -8.80
C GLU A 245 -7.57 22.71 -9.50
#